data_AF-A0A3P6S1D9-F1
#
_entry.id   AF-A0A3P6S1D9-F1
#
_cell.length_a   1.000
_cell.length_b   1.000
_cell.length_c   1.000
_cell.angle_alpha   90.00
_cell.angle_beta   90.00
_cell.angle_gamma   90.00
#
_symmetry.space_group_name_H-M   'P 1'
#
loop_
_entity.id
_entity.type
_entity.pdbx_description
1 polymer ?
#
loop_
_entity_poly.entity_id
_entity_poly.type
_entity_poly.pdbx_seq_one_letter_code
_entity_poly.pdbx_strand_id
1 'polypeptide(L)'
;MLVRIGTSTYSQNRIKAQLVLVNLLKDYPFAYKSILGELVKFLDPKSDSTHEQVKGALHMLTDHKRDALMLRAGDGFEVQLQAMPAIVATQHSEKPSIIDLLEQAQNSIVELYESYKIEYEIPEEMRSIAASILEVKEACPLNASKGMPPEKLIKANADNLVRLKQKFTHQYYELADKLLSLAQDPDLHWRHVDMAQAFLSLLVRRDIAYPEPVLKMWVKLLVHDTVKARRMATAVVASWLKLNKPKAVKREWVITYKEPNTSVGARWPIRYGIRDDNRCMMYEEDKLPKTEKEWDNFQFCGKQHWGFYTWPEKLITYAPLCEQKAIDRTEEDLSETEHFIVDTFRDPEFATKLRTLFAVEETKEDTFDAVKFSLFQVCFFYFFN
;
A
#
# COMPACT_ATOMS: atom_id res chain seq x y z
N MET A 1 -28.48 0.01 23.01
CA MET A 1 -28.93 -1.21 23.74
C MET A 1 -28.07 -2.43 23.40
N LEU A 2 -27.91 -2.79 22.12
CA LEU A 2 -27.11 -3.96 21.72
C LEU A 2 -25.63 -3.87 22.11
N VAL A 3 -24.99 -2.70 22.00
CA VAL A 3 -23.60 -2.49 22.46
C VAL A 3 -23.45 -2.86 23.94
N ARG A 4 -24.31 -2.33 24.81
CA ARG A 4 -24.32 -2.62 26.25
C ARG A 4 -24.49 -4.11 26.58
N ILE A 5 -25.29 -4.84 25.80
CA ILE A 5 -25.48 -6.30 25.98
C ILE A 5 -24.25 -7.05 25.41
N GLY A 6 -23.72 -6.58 24.28
CA GLY A 6 -22.50 -7.06 23.62
C GLY A 6 -21.23 -6.88 24.45
N THR A 7 -21.26 -6.02 25.45
CA THR A 7 -20.19 -5.78 26.44
C THR A 7 -20.58 -6.21 27.86
N SER A 8 -21.64 -7.02 28.02
CA SER A 8 -22.10 -7.49 29.34
C SER A 8 -21.18 -8.57 29.93
N THR A 9 -21.36 -8.90 31.22
CA THR A 9 -20.51 -9.90 31.93
C THR A 9 -20.68 -11.33 31.41
N TYR A 10 -21.88 -11.71 30.97
CA TYR A 10 -22.18 -13.07 30.50
C TYR A 10 -21.80 -13.27 29.03
N SER A 11 -20.87 -14.19 28.77
CA SER A 11 -20.35 -14.47 27.42
C SER A 11 -21.43 -14.87 26.41
N GLN A 12 -22.41 -15.70 26.81
CA GLN A 12 -23.49 -16.12 25.92
C GLN A 12 -24.35 -14.94 25.44
N ASN A 13 -24.62 -13.98 26.34
CA ASN A 13 -25.39 -12.78 26.00
C ASN A 13 -24.57 -11.88 25.08
N ARG A 14 -23.27 -11.72 25.34
CA ARG A 14 -22.36 -10.96 24.47
C ARG A 14 -22.38 -11.51 23.05
N ILE A 15 -22.11 -12.80 22.87
CA ILE A 15 -21.99 -13.43 21.55
C ILE A 15 -23.29 -13.26 20.74
N LYS A 16 -24.45 -13.52 21.35
CA LYS A 16 -25.74 -13.35 20.68
C LYS A 16 -26.01 -11.89 20.29
N ALA A 17 -25.72 -10.95 21.19
CA ALA A 17 -25.92 -9.52 20.91
C ALA A 17 -24.96 -9.01 19.82
N GLN A 18 -23.71 -9.46 19.83
CA GLN A 18 -22.70 -9.14 18.81
C GLN A 18 -23.14 -9.65 17.43
N LEU A 19 -23.62 -10.90 17.33
CA LEU A 19 -24.11 -11.46 16.08
C LEU A 19 -25.28 -10.65 15.51
N VAL A 20 -26.26 -10.30 16.35
CA VAL A 20 -27.40 -9.47 15.94
C VAL A 20 -26.93 -8.08 15.50
N LEU A 21 -26.01 -7.46 16.25
CA LEU A 21 -25.47 -6.15 15.90
C LEU A 21 -24.73 -6.17 14.56
N VAL A 22 -23.85 -7.15 14.33
CA VAL A 22 -23.10 -7.28 13.07
C VAL A 22 -24.05 -7.41 11.89
N ASN A 23 -25.14 -8.19 12.01
CA ASN A 23 -26.14 -8.30 10.95
C ASN A 23 -26.88 -6.98 10.71
N LEU A 24 -27.28 -6.27 11.77
CA LEU A 24 -27.90 -4.95 11.64
C LEU A 24 -26.97 -3.92 10.97
N LEU A 25 -25.67 -3.99 11.24
CA LEU A 25 -24.69 -3.11 10.60
C LEU A 25 -24.49 -3.41 9.10
N LYS A 26 -25.00 -4.54 8.59
CA LYS A 26 -25.08 -4.84 7.15
C LYS A 26 -26.33 -4.24 6.53
N ASP A 27 -27.46 -4.36 7.22
CA ASP A 27 -28.76 -3.84 6.75
C ASP A 27 -28.83 -2.31 6.79
N TYR A 28 -28.11 -1.69 7.73
CA TYR A 28 -28.09 -0.24 7.92
C TYR A 28 -26.67 0.33 7.72
N PRO A 29 -26.31 0.70 6.48
CA PRO A 29 -25.08 1.43 6.20
C PRO A 29 -24.98 2.68 7.08
N PHE A 30 -23.77 2.98 7.57
CA PHE A 30 -23.46 4.12 8.45
C PHE A 30 -24.03 4.08 9.88
N ALA A 31 -24.86 3.11 10.27
CA ALA A 31 -25.32 2.96 11.65
C ALA A 31 -24.15 2.80 12.65
N TYR A 32 -23.01 2.27 12.18
CA TYR A 32 -21.78 2.12 12.96
C TYR A 32 -21.27 3.44 13.57
N LYS A 33 -21.55 4.59 12.93
CA LYS A 33 -21.12 5.90 13.43
C LYS A 33 -21.71 6.24 14.80
N SER A 34 -22.91 5.73 15.09
CA SER A 34 -23.58 5.95 16.38
C SER A 34 -22.98 5.14 17.53
N ILE A 35 -22.27 4.05 17.23
CA ILE A 35 -21.72 3.12 18.24
C ILE A 35 -20.20 3.20 18.36
N LEU A 36 -19.49 3.67 17.33
CA LEU A 36 -18.03 3.68 17.28
C LEU A 36 -17.40 4.38 18.50
N GLY A 37 -17.93 5.55 18.88
CA GLY A 37 -17.43 6.28 20.04
C GLY A 37 -17.62 5.53 21.36
N GLU A 38 -18.72 4.80 21.53
CA GLU A 38 -18.95 3.95 22.72
C GLU A 38 -17.97 2.77 22.75
N LEU A 39 -17.71 2.13 21.60
CA LEU A 39 -16.76 1.03 21.48
C LEU A 39 -15.32 1.46 21.78
N VAL A 40 -14.89 2.58 21.21
CA VAL A 40 -13.54 3.15 21.43
C VAL A 40 -13.36 3.53 22.90
N LYS A 41 -14.40 4.06 23.55
CA LYS A 41 -14.35 4.39 24.98
C LYS A 41 -14.08 3.18 25.87
N PHE A 42 -14.56 1.99 25.51
CA PHE A 42 -14.26 0.78 26.28
C PHE A 42 -12.80 0.31 26.18
N LEU A 43 -12.06 0.80 25.19
CA LEU A 43 -10.65 0.47 24.98
C LEU A 43 -9.69 1.50 25.61
N ASP A 44 -10.19 2.67 26.02
CA ASP A 44 -9.38 3.71 26.63
C ASP A 44 -8.80 3.23 27.98
N PRO A 45 -7.47 3.23 28.19
CA PRO A 45 -6.86 2.88 29.48
C PRO A 45 -7.32 3.72 30.65
N LYS A 46 -7.79 4.95 30.39
CA LYS A 46 -8.33 5.85 31.42
C LYS A 46 -9.77 5.51 31.79
N SER A 47 -10.41 4.62 31.05
CA SER A 47 -11.73 4.11 31.39
C SER A 47 -11.61 2.97 32.39
N ASP A 48 -12.48 2.95 33.41
CA ASP A 48 -12.65 1.82 34.33
C ASP A 48 -13.42 0.66 33.66
N SER A 49 -13.02 0.31 32.43
CA SER A 49 -13.68 -0.73 31.64
C SER A 49 -13.28 -2.12 32.14
N THR A 50 -14.24 -3.01 32.30
CA THR A 50 -13.95 -4.39 32.68
C THR A 50 -13.33 -5.17 31.53
N HIS A 51 -12.62 -6.24 31.84
CA HIS A 51 -12.06 -7.18 30.86
C HIS A 51 -13.12 -7.70 29.87
N GLU A 52 -14.35 -7.90 30.31
CA GLU A 52 -15.48 -8.35 29.48
C GLU A 52 -15.95 -7.26 28.52
N GLN A 53 -15.92 -6.00 28.95
CA GLN A 53 -16.25 -4.85 28.11
C GLN A 53 -15.21 -4.66 27.02
N VAL A 54 -13.92 -4.72 27.37
CA VAL A 54 -12.81 -4.67 26.41
C VAL A 54 -12.94 -5.78 25.36
N LYS A 55 -13.14 -7.03 25.79
CA LYS A 55 -13.36 -8.17 24.88
C LYS A 55 -14.58 -7.96 23.98
N GLY A 56 -15.67 -7.47 24.56
CA GLY A 56 -16.90 -7.20 23.83
C GLY A 56 -16.68 -6.15 22.73
N ALA A 57 -15.97 -5.07 23.07
CA ALA A 57 -15.63 -4.00 22.14
C ALA A 57 -14.71 -4.50 21.01
N LEU A 58 -13.65 -5.25 21.34
CA LEU A 58 -12.74 -5.84 20.36
C LEU A 58 -13.48 -6.73 19.36
N HIS A 59 -14.30 -7.68 19.83
CA HIS A 59 -15.08 -8.54 18.93
C HIS A 59 -16.04 -7.77 18.01
N MET A 60 -16.67 -6.71 18.51
CA MET A 60 -17.57 -5.88 17.68
C MET A 60 -16.81 -5.02 16.66
N LEU A 61 -15.60 -4.58 16.99
CA LEU A 61 -14.75 -3.81 16.08
C LEU A 61 -14.16 -4.68 14.98
N THR A 62 -13.63 -5.85 15.34
CA THR A 62 -12.84 -6.67 14.43
C THR A 62 -13.63 -7.77 13.75
N ASP A 63 -14.56 -8.46 14.42
CA ASP A 63 -15.33 -9.64 13.96
C ASP A 63 -14.55 -10.74 13.19
N HIS A 64 -13.24 -10.56 13.01
CA HIS A 64 -12.29 -11.32 12.20
C HIS A 64 -12.82 -11.67 10.80
N LYS A 65 -13.54 -10.74 10.17
CA LYS A 65 -14.14 -10.88 8.82
C LYS A 65 -13.91 -9.63 7.98
N ARG A 66 -14.05 -9.75 6.66
CA ARG A 66 -13.82 -8.65 5.70
C ARG A 66 -14.76 -7.46 5.90
N ASP A 67 -15.95 -7.69 6.42
CA ASP A 67 -16.98 -6.69 6.70
C ASP A 67 -16.93 -6.10 8.12
N ALA A 68 -15.85 -6.40 8.84
CA ALA A 68 -15.52 -5.85 10.15
C ALA A 68 -15.71 -4.34 10.19
N LEU A 69 -16.18 -3.82 11.32
CA LEU A 69 -16.38 -2.39 11.51
C LEU A 69 -15.06 -1.63 11.27
N MET A 70 -13.95 -2.11 11.84
CA MET A 70 -12.62 -1.52 11.71
C MET A 70 -12.16 -1.41 10.25
N LEU A 71 -12.55 -2.35 9.38
CA LEU A 71 -12.16 -2.38 7.97
C LEU A 71 -13.07 -1.53 7.07
N ARG A 72 -14.09 -0.87 7.61
CA ARG A 72 -14.98 -0.01 6.79
C ARG A 72 -14.28 1.30 6.42
N ALA A 73 -14.29 1.63 5.13
CA ALA A 73 -13.73 2.89 4.63
C ALA A 73 -14.69 3.72 3.78
N GLY A 74 -16.01 3.51 3.96
CA GLY A 74 -17.03 4.24 3.22
C GLY A 74 -16.99 5.77 3.41
N ASP A 75 -16.28 6.28 4.42
CA ASP A 75 -16.13 7.72 4.67
C ASP A 75 -14.66 8.11 4.95
N GLY A 76 -13.74 7.46 4.25
CA GLY A 76 -12.29 7.67 4.40
C GLY A 76 -11.70 6.85 5.54
N PHE A 77 -10.87 7.50 6.36
CA PHE A 77 -10.15 6.87 7.48
C PHE A 77 -10.84 7.08 8.83
N GLU A 78 -12.07 7.59 8.87
CA GLU A 78 -12.75 8.00 10.11
C GLU A 78 -12.79 6.88 11.16
N VAL A 79 -13.07 5.64 10.72
CA VAL A 79 -13.11 4.50 11.63
C VAL A 79 -11.72 4.12 12.11
N GLN A 80 -10.76 4.00 11.20
CA GLN A 80 -9.39 3.59 11.50
C GLN A 80 -8.71 4.62 12.41
N LEU A 81 -8.93 5.91 12.16
CA LEU A 81 -8.45 7.04 12.95
C LEU A 81 -8.86 6.98 14.42
N GLN A 82 -10.04 6.43 14.71
CA GLN A 82 -10.52 6.27 16.08
C GLN A 82 -10.18 4.89 16.65
N ALA A 83 -10.38 3.82 15.88
CA ALA A 83 -10.30 2.45 16.36
C ALA A 83 -8.86 1.92 16.41
N MET A 84 -8.01 2.16 15.40
CA MET A 84 -6.65 1.60 15.39
C MET A 84 -5.82 2.13 16.57
N PRO A 85 -5.73 3.46 16.83
CA PRO A 85 -5.01 3.96 17.99
C PRO A 85 -5.61 3.45 19.31
N ALA A 86 -6.93 3.30 19.40
CA ALA A 86 -7.58 2.80 20.62
C ALA A 86 -7.30 1.32 20.90
N ILE A 87 -7.27 0.48 19.85
CA ILE A 87 -6.90 -0.94 19.96
C ILE A 87 -5.43 -1.05 20.41
N VAL A 88 -4.54 -0.26 19.81
CA VAL A 88 -3.12 -0.22 20.19
C VAL A 88 -2.95 0.28 21.61
N ALA A 89 -3.62 1.36 21.98
CA ALA A 89 -3.50 1.98 23.30
C ALA A 89 -4.25 1.20 24.39
N THR A 90 -4.97 0.11 24.08
CA THR A 90 -5.76 -0.64 25.08
C THR A 90 -4.89 -1.06 26.27
N GLN A 91 -5.45 -0.98 27.49
CA GLN A 91 -4.73 -1.33 28.72
C GLN A 91 -4.09 -2.72 28.60
N HIS A 92 -2.80 -2.79 28.89
CA HIS A 92 -2.08 -4.06 28.91
C HIS A 92 -2.74 -5.03 29.89
N SER A 93 -2.94 -6.27 29.46
CA SER A 93 -3.51 -7.34 30.27
C SER A 93 -2.64 -8.58 30.21
N GLU A 94 -2.37 -9.18 31.36
CA GLU A 94 -1.68 -10.47 31.47
C GLU A 94 -2.61 -11.67 31.21
N LYS A 95 -3.93 -11.44 31.04
CA LYS A 95 -4.89 -12.53 30.81
C LYS A 95 -4.66 -13.12 29.40
N PRO A 96 -4.37 -14.43 29.27
CA PRO A 96 -4.10 -15.06 27.97
C PRO A 96 -5.20 -14.78 26.95
N SER A 97 -6.46 -14.94 27.34
CA SER A 97 -7.61 -14.68 26.48
C SER A 97 -7.77 -13.24 25.95
N ILE A 98 -7.10 -12.24 26.52
CA ILE A 98 -7.08 -10.86 25.99
C ILE A 98 -5.89 -10.68 25.06
N ILE A 99 -4.74 -11.22 25.47
CA ILE A 99 -3.54 -11.28 24.62
C ILE A 99 -3.87 -11.95 23.29
N ASP A 100 -4.47 -13.14 23.33
CA ASP A 100 -4.82 -13.91 22.13
C ASP A 100 -5.81 -13.14 21.25
N LEU A 101 -6.75 -12.42 21.86
CA LEU A 101 -7.74 -11.63 21.14
C LEU A 101 -7.13 -10.40 20.46
N LEU A 102 -6.18 -9.72 21.11
CA LEU A 102 -5.44 -8.59 20.54
C LEU A 102 -4.53 -9.04 19.40
N GLU A 103 -3.86 -10.19 19.54
CA GLU A 103 -3.07 -10.79 18.48
C GLU A 103 -3.96 -11.22 17.29
N GLN A 104 -5.09 -11.88 17.56
CA GLN A 104 -6.05 -12.24 16.53
C GLN A 104 -6.63 -10.99 15.83
N ALA A 105 -6.89 -9.92 16.59
CA ALA A 105 -7.31 -8.63 16.05
C ALA A 105 -6.24 -8.10 15.10
N GLN A 106 -4.99 -7.95 15.54
CA GLN A 106 -3.88 -7.49 14.72
C GLN A 106 -3.75 -8.31 13.43
N ASN A 107 -3.69 -9.63 13.53
CA ASN A 107 -3.50 -10.51 12.37
C ASN A 107 -4.66 -10.39 11.38
N SER A 108 -5.91 -10.44 11.87
CA SER A 108 -7.09 -10.31 11.01
C SER A 108 -7.18 -8.94 10.33
N ILE A 109 -6.78 -7.88 11.03
CA ILE A 109 -6.73 -6.53 10.47
C ILE A 109 -5.69 -6.46 9.36
N VAL A 110 -4.47 -6.92 9.62
CA VAL A 110 -3.37 -6.88 8.64
C VAL A 110 -3.70 -7.73 7.41
N GLU A 111 -4.29 -8.91 7.60
CA GLU A 111 -4.64 -9.82 6.50
C GLU A 111 -5.77 -9.30 5.62
N LEU A 112 -6.78 -8.66 6.23
CA LEU A 112 -8.01 -8.26 5.55
C LEU A 112 -8.05 -6.78 5.16
N TYR A 113 -6.99 -6.02 5.44
CA TYR A 113 -6.92 -4.60 5.09
C TYR A 113 -6.81 -4.41 3.58
N GLU A 114 -7.74 -3.63 3.03
CA GLU A 114 -7.72 -3.19 1.63
C GLU A 114 -7.41 -1.70 1.58
N SER A 115 -6.52 -1.27 0.68
CA SER A 115 -6.24 0.16 0.51
C SER A 115 -7.36 0.84 -0.31
N TYR A 116 -7.83 1.99 0.17
CA TYR A 116 -8.88 2.79 -0.50
C TYR A 116 -8.30 4.05 -1.10
N LYS A 117 -8.76 4.45 -2.29
CA LYS A 117 -8.26 5.65 -3.01
C LYS A 117 -8.55 6.93 -2.23
N ILE A 118 -7.56 7.82 -2.10
CA ILE A 118 -7.74 9.16 -1.49
C ILE A 118 -8.17 10.18 -2.54
N GLU A 119 -7.60 10.08 -3.75
CA GLU A 119 -7.86 11.01 -4.84
C GLU A 119 -8.79 10.42 -5.89
N TYR A 120 -9.95 11.03 -6.07
CA TYR A 120 -10.92 10.64 -7.09
C TYR A 120 -10.91 11.65 -8.23
N GLU A 121 -10.86 11.15 -9.46
CA GLU A 121 -10.99 11.94 -10.67
C GLU A 121 -12.13 11.33 -11.49
N ILE A 122 -13.08 12.16 -11.90
CA ILE A 122 -14.22 11.76 -12.72
C ILE A 122 -14.06 12.46 -14.07
N PRO A 123 -13.65 11.73 -15.13
CA PRO A 123 -13.49 12.28 -16.47
C PRO A 123 -14.78 12.91 -17.00
N GLU A 124 -14.65 13.91 -17.87
CA GLU A 124 -15.80 14.60 -18.46
C GLU A 124 -16.69 13.65 -19.30
N GLU A 125 -16.09 12.66 -19.96
CA GLU A 125 -16.81 11.61 -20.68
C GLU A 125 -17.80 10.86 -19.78
N MET A 126 -17.39 10.51 -18.56
CA MET A 126 -18.25 9.83 -17.60
C MET A 126 -19.39 10.74 -17.11
N ARG A 127 -19.15 12.05 -17.01
CA ARG A 127 -20.17 13.04 -16.66
C ARG A 127 -21.21 13.17 -17.77
N SER A 128 -20.77 13.18 -19.03
CA SER A 128 -21.64 13.18 -20.21
C SER A 128 -22.52 11.93 -20.26
N ILE A 129 -21.92 10.75 -20.04
CA ILE A 129 -22.68 9.48 -19.98
C ILE A 129 -23.70 9.53 -18.83
N ALA A 130 -23.32 9.98 -17.63
CA ALA A 130 -24.25 10.09 -16.51
C ALA A 130 -25.40 11.06 -16.81
N ALA A 131 -25.12 12.19 -17.47
CA ALA A 131 -26.16 13.13 -17.90
C ALA A 131 -27.13 12.49 -18.90
N SER A 132 -26.64 11.67 -19.84
CA SER A 132 -27.49 10.94 -20.81
C SER A 132 -28.40 9.89 -20.17
N ILE A 133 -28.01 9.32 -19.02
CA ILE A 133 -28.83 8.37 -18.25
C ILE A 133 -29.95 9.10 -17.49
N LEU A 134 -29.69 10.34 -17.07
CA LEU A 134 -30.65 11.18 -16.35
C LEU A 134 -31.59 11.96 -17.28
N GLU A 135 -31.35 11.90 -18.60
CA GLU A 135 -32.21 12.50 -19.61
C GLU A 135 -33.57 11.76 -19.66
N VAL A 136 -34.65 12.53 -19.49
CA VAL A 136 -36.01 11.98 -19.52
C VAL A 136 -36.43 11.77 -20.97
N LYS A 137 -36.62 10.50 -21.37
CA LYS A 137 -37.06 10.14 -22.73
C LYS A 137 -38.56 9.90 -22.76
N GLU A 138 -39.23 10.41 -23.79
CA GLU A 138 -40.68 10.24 -23.94
C GLU A 138 -41.05 8.75 -24.02
N ALA A 139 -42.08 8.34 -23.27
CA ALA A 139 -42.59 6.96 -23.20
C ALA A 139 -41.56 5.87 -22.83
N CYS A 140 -40.44 6.21 -22.18
CA CYS A 140 -39.44 5.24 -21.74
C CYS A 140 -39.72 4.73 -20.30
N PRO A 141 -40.01 3.43 -20.08
CA PRO A 141 -40.25 2.88 -18.74
C PRO A 141 -38.97 2.83 -17.87
N LEU A 142 -37.80 3.09 -18.46
CA LEU A 142 -36.49 3.07 -17.78
C LEU A 142 -36.01 4.48 -17.37
N ASN A 143 -36.85 5.50 -17.47
CA ASN A 143 -36.48 6.86 -17.04
C ASN A 143 -36.11 6.87 -15.55
N ALA A 144 -35.07 7.63 -15.22
CA ALA A 144 -34.67 7.83 -13.83
C ALA A 144 -35.80 8.49 -13.03
N SER A 145 -35.97 8.05 -11.77
CA SER A 145 -36.99 8.62 -10.85
C SER A 145 -36.74 10.09 -10.51
N LYS A 146 -35.51 10.56 -10.71
CA LYS A 146 -35.10 11.96 -10.60
C LYS A 146 -34.32 12.35 -11.85
N GLY A 147 -34.70 13.45 -12.48
CA GLY A 147 -33.98 14.02 -13.62
C GLY A 147 -32.69 14.73 -13.21
N MET A 148 -32.10 15.46 -14.16
CA MET A 148 -30.85 16.21 -13.95
C MET A 148 -30.95 17.15 -12.74
N PRO A 149 -29.96 17.16 -11.83
CA PRO A 149 -29.94 18.10 -10.72
C PRO A 149 -29.89 19.56 -11.21
N PRO A 150 -30.45 20.51 -10.45
CA PRO A 150 -30.41 21.93 -10.81
C PRO A 150 -28.98 22.45 -10.92
N GLU A 151 -28.73 23.35 -11.88
CA GLU A 151 -27.39 23.91 -12.12
C GLU A 151 -26.77 24.57 -10.88
N LYS A 152 -27.60 25.19 -10.01
CA LYS A 152 -27.16 25.73 -8.72
C LYS A 152 -26.54 24.66 -7.82
N LEU A 153 -27.12 23.47 -7.77
CA LEU A 153 -26.63 22.35 -6.96
C LEU A 153 -25.35 21.75 -7.55
N ILE A 154 -25.25 21.70 -8.88
CA ILE A 154 -24.05 21.25 -9.60
C ILE A 154 -22.88 22.20 -9.27
N LYS A 155 -23.10 23.52 -9.40
CA LYS A 155 -22.08 24.53 -9.07
C LYS A 155 -21.69 24.49 -7.60
N ALA A 156 -22.66 24.35 -6.69
CA ALA A 156 -22.38 24.24 -5.25
C ALA A 156 -21.55 23.01 -4.87
N ASN A 157 -21.59 21.94 -5.67
CA ASN A 157 -20.85 20.70 -5.42
C ASN A 157 -19.65 20.51 -6.37
N ALA A 158 -19.27 21.53 -7.14
CA ALA A 158 -18.15 21.44 -8.08
C ALA A 158 -16.85 21.00 -7.38
N ASP A 159 -16.60 21.53 -6.17
CA ASP A 159 -15.39 21.26 -5.39
C ASP A 159 -15.52 20.06 -4.44
N ASN A 160 -16.57 19.25 -4.55
CA ASN A 160 -16.81 18.15 -3.61
C ASN A 160 -15.65 17.14 -3.60
N LEU A 161 -15.09 16.81 -4.77
CA LEU A 161 -13.95 15.89 -4.86
C LEU A 161 -12.68 16.48 -4.22
N VAL A 162 -12.47 17.80 -4.35
CA VAL A 162 -11.35 18.51 -3.71
C VAL A 162 -11.49 18.45 -2.19
N ARG A 163 -12.69 18.74 -1.67
CA ARG A 163 -13.00 18.65 -0.24
C ARG A 163 -12.84 17.24 0.32
N LEU A 164 -13.25 16.22 -0.44
CA LEU A 164 -13.06 14.81 -0.07
C LEU A 164 -11.57 14.44 -0.01
N LYS A 165 -10.79 14.83 -1.02
CA LYS A 165 -9.33 14.63 -1.05
C LYS A 165 -8.67 15.26 0.18
N GLN A 166 -9.02 16.50 0.50
CA GLN A 166 -8.50 17.21 1.69
C GLN A 166 -8.87 16.48 2.98
N LYS A 167 -10.15 16.08 3.15
CA LYS A 167 -10.63 15.33 4.31
C LYS A 167 -9.85 14.03 4.48
N PHE A 168 -9.75 13.20 3.44
CA PHE A 168 -9.10 11.89 3.52
C PHE A 168 -7.58 12.00 3.72
N THR A 169 -6.95 12.99 3.08
CA THR A 169 -5.54 13.30 3.28
C THR A 169 -5.26 13.67 4.73
N HIS A 170 -6.07 14.56 5.31
CA HIS A 170 -5.93 14.96 6.71
C HIS A 170 -6.06 13.76 7.66
N GLN A 171 -7.12 12.96 7.50
CA GLN A 171 -7.34 11.78 8.34
C GLN A 171 -6.22 10.74 8.20
N TYR A 172 -5.66 10.56 7.01
CA TYR A 172 -4.54 9.65 6.77
C TYR A 172 -3.28 10.07 7.54
N TYR A 173 -2.88 11.34 7.45
CA TYR A 173 -1.71 11.84 8.18
C TYR A 173 -1.95 11.88 9.69
N GLU A 174 -3.14 12.25 10.14
CA GLU A 174 -3.50 12.23 11.56
C GLU A 174 -3.48 10.81 12.13
N LEU A 175 -3.97 9.81 11.38
CA LEU A 175 -3.89 8.40 11.78
C LEU A 175 -2.44 7.96 11.89
N ALA A 176 -1.62 8.29 10.90
CA ALA A 176 -0.21 7.92 10.92
C ALA A 176 0.54 8.56 12.11
N ASP A 177 0.26 9.82 12.43
CA ASP A 177 0.86 10.53 13.57
C ASP A 177 0.47 9.90 14.91
N LYS A 178 -0.82 9.58 15.10
CA LYS A 178 -1.31 8.86 16.29
C LYS A 178 -0.68 7.47 16.45
N LEU A 179 -0.50 6.74 15.36
CA LEU A 179 0.13 5.43 15.43
C LEU A 179 1.65 5.54 15.63
N LEU A 180 2.29 6.57 15.06
CA LEU A 180 3.72 6.84 15.26
C LEU A 180 4.04 7.15 16.72
N SER A 181 3.23 8.01 17.36
CA SER A 181 3.43 8.33 18.77
C SER A 181 3.32 7.09 19.66
N LEU A 182 2.36 6.20 19.39
CA LEU A 182 2.24 4.91 20.08
C LEU A 182 3.39 3.95 19.75
N ALA A 183 3.88 3.94 18.52
CA ALA A 183 5.01 3.09 18.12
C ALA A 183 6.36 3.53 18.73
N GLN A 184 6.44 4.77 19.23
CA GLN A 184 7.63 5.36 19.84
C GLN A 184 7.47 5.58 21.36
N ASP A 185 6.33 5.21 21.93
CA ASP A 185 6.04 5.38 23.35
C ASP A 185 6.88 4.38 24.17
N PRO A 186 7.80 4.86 25.04
CA PRO A 186 8.64 3.99 25.86
C PRO A 186 7.87 3.30 26.99
N ASP A 187 6.71 3.83 27.39
CA ASP A 187 5.88 3.29 28.46
C ASP A 187 4.88 2.26 27.93
N LEU A 188 4.69 2.20 26.60
CA LEU A 188 3.80 1.25 25.96
C LEU A 188 4.45 -0.15 25.88
N HIS A 189 3.70 -1.16 26.33
CA HIS A 189 4.18 -2.54 26.30
C HIS A 189 4.54 -2.98 24.87
N TRP A 190 5.68 -3.67 24.70
CA TRP A 190 6.26 -4.00 23.38
C TRP A 190 5.29 -4.66 22.39
N ARG A 191 4.34 -5.49 22.84
CA ARG A 191 3.30 -6.09 21.97
C ARG A 191 2.40 -5.05 21.31
N HIS A 192 2.09 -3.98 22.03
CA HIS A 192 1.28 -2.89 21.54
C HIS A 192 2.10 -1.98 20.61
N VAL A 193 3.38 -1.75 20.92
CA VAL A 193 4.34 -1.11 19.99
C VAL A 193 4.42 -1.88 18.66
N ASP A 194 4.59 -3.19 18.73
CA ASP A 194 4.57 -4.10 17.57
C ASP A 194 3.26 -4.00 16.77
N MET A 195 2.13 -3.83 17.44
CA MET A 195 0.82 -3.65 16.80
C MET A 195 0.72 -2.29 16.11
N ALA A 196 1.22 -1.22 16.75
CA ALA A 196 1.29 0.11 16.16
C ALA A 196 2.11 0.11 14.87
N GLN A 197 3.29 -0.53 14.92
CA GLN A 197 4.15 -0.77 13.77
C GLN A 197 3.43 -1.57 12.68
N ALA A 198 2.66 -2.60 13.04
CA ALA A 198 1.90 -3.38 12.07
C ALA A 198 0.84 -2.54 11.36
N PHE A 199 0.09 -1.71 12.09
CA PHE A 199 -0.89 -0.82 11.47
C PHE A 199 -0.24 0.28 10.62
N LEU A 200 0.90 0.83 11.03
CA LEU A 200 1.69 1.76 10.22
C LEU A 200 2.16 1.15 8.89
N SER A 201 2.48 -0.15 8.88
CA SER A 201 2.91 -0.84 7.66
C SER A 201 1.80 -0.92 6.59
N LEU A 202 0.53 -0.87 7.01
CA LEU A 202 -0.64 -0.90 6.11
C LEU A 202 -0.86 0.43 5.36
N LEU A 203 -0.25 1.52 5.84
CA LEU A 203 -0.45 2.85 5.29
C LEU A 203 0.41 3.14 4.05
N VAL A 204 1.32 2.23 3.66
CA VAL A 204 2.18 2.39 2.48
C VAL A 204 1.33 2.31 1.20
N ARG A 205 1.37 3.36 0.37
CA ARG A 205 0.46 3.53 -0.78
C ARG A 205 1.05 4.38 -1.90
N ARG A 206 0.44 4.34 -3.08
CA ARG A 206 0.96 4.97 -4.32
C ARG A 206 0.44 6.38 -4.61
N ASP A 207 -0.75 6.70 -4.14
CA ASP A 207 -1.49 7.91 -4.50
C ASP A 207 -1.20 9.11 -3.59
N ILE A 208 -0.58 8.90 -2.43
CA ILE A 208 -0.10 9.96 -1.55
C ILE A 208 1.25 9.57 -0.97
N ALA A 209 2.07 10.57 -0.63
CA ALA A 209 3.35 10.36 0.01
C ALA A 209 3.19 9.65 1.37
N TYR A 210 4.11 8.74 1.67
CA TYR A 210 4.17 8.12 2.99
C TYR A 210 4.77 9.13 3.98
N PRO A 211 4.25 9.24 5.23
CA PRO A 211 4.70 10.25 6.17
C PRO A 211 6.18 10.08 6.50
N GLU A 212 6.96 11.13 6.26
CA GLU A 212 8.42 11.11 6.44
C GLU A 212 8.85 10.69 7.86
N PRO A 213 8.26 11.21 8.96
CA PRO A 213 8.64 10.78 10.31
C PRO A 213 8.47 9.28 10.55
N VAL A 214 7.42 8.69 9.95
CA VAL A 214 7.15 7.25 10.03
C VAL A 214 8.22 6.47 9.26
N LEU A 215 8.60 6.93 8.07
CA LEU A 215 9.66 6.28 7.30
C LEU A 215 11.01 6.34 8.00
N LYS A 216 11.36 7.48 8.62
CA LYS A 216 12.59 7.61 9.41
C LYS A 216 12.63 6.61 10.57
N MET A 217 11.49 6.35 11.22
CA MET A 217 11.37 5.29 12.21
C MET A 217 11.66 3.91 11.59
N TRP A 218 11.05 3.57 10.45
CA TRP A 218 11.27 2.28 9.79
C TRP A 218 12.73 2.04 9.40
N VAL A 219 13.42 3.06 8.88
CA VAL A 219 14.85 2.96 8.53
C VAL A 219 15.68 2.63 9.77
N LYS A 220 15.43 3.29 10.91
CA LYS A 220 16.09 2.97 12.18
C LYS A 220 15.80 1.54 12.65
N LEU A 221 14.57 1.06 12.40
CA LEU A 221 14.16 -0.30 12.78
C LEU A 221 14.80 -1.41 11.95
N LEU A 222 15.53 -1.11 10.86
CA LEU A 222 16.27 -2.12 10.09
C LEU A 222 17.35 -2.82 10.91
N VAL A 223 17.85 -2.18 11.98
CA VAL A 223 18.86 -2.73 12.91
C VAL A 223 18.30 -2.95 14.31
N HIS A 224 16.96 -3.00 14.44
CA HIS A 224 16.28 -3.29 15.70
C HIS A 224 16.65 -4.67 16.24
N ASP A 225 16.55 -4.94 17.54
CA ASP A 225 17.04 -6.21 18.09
C ASP A 225 16.08 -7.40 17.81
N THR A 226 14.81 -7.12 17.55
CA THR A 226 13.81 -8.15 17.20
C THR A 226 13.75 -8.43 15.69
N VAL A 227 13.76 -9.71 15.31
CA VAL A 227 13.67 -10.15 13.89
C VAL A 227 12.37 -9.65 13.25
N LYS A 228 11.26 -9.67 13.99
CA LYS A 228 9.94 -9.24 13.51
C LYS A 228 9.95 -7.77 13.07
N ALA A 229 10.48 -6.86 13.90
CA ALA A 229 10.57 -5.44 13.56
C ALA A 229 11.45 -5.22 12.32
N ARG A 230 12.59 -5.93 12.22
CA ARG A 230 13.49 -5.83 11.06
C ARG A 230 12.84 -6.33 9.77
N ARG A 231 12.09 -7.43 9.81
CA ARG A 231 11.34 -7.93 8.64
C ARG A 231 10.30 -6.93 8.16
N MET A 232 9.55 -6.33 9.09
CA MET A 232 8.56 -5.30 8.77
C MET A 232 9.22 -4.04 8.21
N ALA A 233 10.31 -3.57 8.84
CA ALA A 233 11.11 -2.45 8.36
C ALA A 233 11.64 -2.69 6.95
N THR A 234 12.21 -3.88 6.70
CA THR A 234 12.72 -4.26 5.37
C THR A 234 11.60 -4.20 4.33
N ALA A 235 10.44 -4.77 4.63
CA ALA A 235 9.29 -4.76 3.72
C ALA A 235 8.78 -3.35 3.43
N VAL A 236 8.65 -2.49 4.46
CA VAL A 236 8.15 -1.12 4.31
C VAL A 236 9.14 -0.24 3.57
N VAL A 237 10.43 -0.26 3.95
CA VAL A 237 11.48 0.55 3.30
C VAL A 237 11.65 0.10 1.85
N ALA A 238 11.72 -1.21 1.57
CA ALA A 238 11.80 -1.72 0.20
C ALA A 238 10.57 -1.32 -0.64
N SER A 239 9.38 -1.37 -0.05
CA SER A 239 8.15 -0.95 -0.72
C SER A 239 8.18 0.55 -1.03
N TRP A 240 8.54 1.39 -0.06
CA TRP A 240 8.66 2.83 -0.26
C TRP A 240 9.67 3.18 -1.36
N LEU A 241 10.85 2.56 -1.33
CA LEU A 241 11.87 2.73 -2.36
C LEU A 241 11.34 2.28 -3.73
N LYS A 242 10.61 1.17 -3.81
CA LYS A 242 10.03 0.73 -5.10
C LYS A 242 8.97 1.69 -5.62
N LEU A 243 8.19 2.32 -4.74
CA LEU A 243 7.14 3.26 -5.10
C LEU A 243 7.67 4.60 -5.59
N ASN A 244 8.71 5.13 -4.96
CA ASN A 244 9.28 6.41 -5.34
C ASN A 244 10.30 6.29 -6.50
N LYS A 245 10.46 5.08 -7.07
CA LYS A 245 11.57 4.77 -7.97
C LYS A 245 11.54 5.72 -9.17
N PRO A 246 12.65 6.43 -9.47
CA PRO A 246 12.70 7.29 -10.62
C PRO A 246 12.34 6.51 -11.88
N LYS A 247 11.42 7.07 -12.68
CA LYS A 247 10.96 6.41 -13.90
C LYS A 247 12.05 6.54 -14.95
N ALA A 248 12.58 5.39 -15.37
CA ALA A 248 13.54 5.34 -16.47
C ALA A 248 12.88 5.80 -17.78
N VAL A 249 13.65 6.54 -18.57
CA VAL A 249 13.26 6.99 -19.91
C VAL A 249 13.21 5.78 -20.84
N LYS A 250 12.12 5.68 -21.60
CA LYS A 250 11.90 4.62 -22.57
C LYS A 250 11.69 5.22 -23.95
N ARG A 251 12.25 4.57 -24.97
CA ARG A 251 12.11 4.96 -26.37
C ARG A 251 11.58 3.81 -27.21
N GLU A 252 10.93 4.16 -28.31
CA GLU A 252 10.62 3.18 -29.34
C GLU A 252 11.91 2.78 -30.04
N TRP A 253 12.19 1.48 -30.09
CA TRP A 253 13.27 0.94 -30.88
C TRP A 253 12.71 0.37 -32.18
N VAL A 254 13.10 1.00 -33.28
CA VAL A 254 12.67 0.62 -34.63
C VAL A 254 13.58 -0.49 -35.14
N ILE A 255 12.99 -1.65 -35.38
CA ILE A 255 13.67 -2.77 -36.00
C ILE A 255 13.72 -2.51 -37.50
N THR A 256 14.93 -2.40 -38.04
CA THR A 256 15.18 -1.99 -39.43
C THR A 256 14.58 -2.96 -40.45
N TYR A 257 14.56 -4.25 -40.12
CA TYR A 257 14.01 -5.30 -40.98
C TYR A 257 13.17 -6.26 -40.16
N LYS A 258 11.92 -6.49 -40.60
CA LYS A 258 11.04 -7.53 -40.06
C LYS A 258 10.77 -8.52 -41.18
N GLU A 259 10.93 -9.82 -40.92
CA GLU A 259 10.61 -10.86 -41.90
C GLU A 259 9.11 -10.82 -42.28
N PRO A 260 8.71 -11.31 -43.46
CA PRO A 260 7.30 -11.43 -43.81
C PRO A 260 6.54 -12.26 -42.78
N ASN A 261 5.30 -11.85 -42.46
CA ASN A 261 4.43 -12.59 -41.54
C ASN A 261 4.96 -12.72 -40.09
N THR A 262 5.82 -11.80 -39.63
CA THR A 262 6.34 -11.78 -38.24
C THR A 262 5.88 -10.56 -37.42
N SER A 263 4.89 -9.80 -37.90
CA SER A 263 4.39 -8.57 -37.23
C SER A 263 2.90 -8.68 -36.84
N VAL A 264 2.31 -7.57 -36.39
CA VAL A 264 0.87 -7.48 -36.10
C VAL A 264 0.05 -7.94 -37.31
N GLY A 265 -0.90 -8.84 -37.08
CA GLY A 265 -1.71 -9.45 -38.15
C GLY A 265 -1.08 -10.67 -38.81
N ALA A 266 0.01 -11.22 -38.27
CA ALA A 266 0.59 -12.48 -38.74
C ALA A 266 -0.44 -13.63 -38.76
N ARG A 267 -0.43 -14.42 -39.83
CA ARG A 267 -1.32 -15.55 -40.07
C ARG A 267 -0.55 -16.86 -40.03
N TRP A 268 -1.16 -17.91 -39.51
CA TRP A 268 -0.52 -19.22 -39.47
C TRP A 268 -0.33 -19.79 -40.90
N PRO A 269 0.80 -20.47 -41.21
CA PRO A 269 1.93 -20.78 -40.33
C PRO A 269 2.93 -19.62 -40.15
N ILE A 270 3.31 -19.34 -38.89
CA ILE A 270 4.30 -18.32 -38.53
C ILE A 270 5.63 -19.02 -38.27
N ARG A 271 6.71 -18.52 -38.89
CA ARG A 271 8.07 -18.96 -38.59
C ARG A 271 8.51 -18.36 -37.25
N TYR A 272 8.77 -19.19 -36.25
CA TYR A 272 9.23 -18.79 -34.92
C TYR A 272 10.63 -19.36 -34.62
N GLY A 273 11.28 -18.85 -33.58
CA GLY A 273 12.64 -19.24 -33.22
C GLY A 273 13.69 -18.25 -33.74
N ILE A 274 14.88 -18.73 -34.08
CA ILE A 274 15.97 -17.90 -34.59
C ILE A 274 15.69 -17.53 -36.05
N ARG A 275 15.64 -16.22 -36.30
CA ARG A 275 15.34 -15.60 -37.60
C ARG A 275 16.35 -14.51 -37.89
N ASP A 276 16.41 -14.09 -39.14
CA ASP A 276 17.34 -13.04 -39.53
C ASP A 276 16.90 -11.69 -38.92
N ASP A 277 15.59 -11.46 -38.81
CA ASP A 277 15.04 -10.24 -38.21
C ASP A 277 15.26 -10.11 -36.69
N ASN A 278 15.32 -11.22 -35.95
CA ASN A 278 15.50 -11.21 -34.50
C ASN A 278 16.93 -11.56 -34.04
N ARG A 279 17.87 -11.74 -34.98
CA ARG A 279 19.28 -11.97 -34.67
C ARG A 279 19.89 -10.86 -33.81
N CYS A 280 19.41 -9.62 -33.96
CA CYS A 280 19.81 -8.49 -33.12
C CYS A 280 19.50 -8.66 -31.62
N MET A 281 18.63 -9.62 -31.26
CA MET A 281 18.29 -9.95 -29.88
C MET A 281 19.17 -11.06 -29.29
N MET A 282 20.01 -11.69 -30.13
CA MET A 282 20.88 -12.78 -29.72
C MET A 282 22.15 -12.24 -29.08
N TYR A 283 22.63 -12.95 -28.07
CA TYR A 283 23.91 -12.66 -27.46
C TYR A 283 25.04 -13.05 -28.42
N GLU A 284 25.90 -12.09 -28.76
CA GLU A 284 27.12 -12.30 -29.54
C GLU A 284 28.28 -11.64 -28.78
N GLU A 285 29.21 -12.45 -28.26
CA GLU A 285 30.32 -11.99 -27.40
C GLU A 285 31.19 -10.92 -28.08
N ASP A 286 31.49 -11.12 -29.37
CA ASP A 286 32.32 -10.21 -30.18
C ASP A 286 31.69 -8.82 -30.36
N LYS A 287 30.37 -8.70 -30.18
CA LYS A 287 29.60 -7.45 -30.36
C LYS A 287 29.28 -6.75 -29.05
N LEU A 288 29.76 -7.25 -27.92
CA LEU A 288 29.53 -6.58 -26.64
C LEU A 288 30.24 -5.22 -26.62
N PRO A 289 29.56 -4.17 -26.13
CA PRO A 289 30.15 -2.85 -26.03
C PRO A 289 31.32 -2.85 -25.05
N LYS A 290 32.47 -2.33 -25.47
CA LYS A 290 33.70 -2.23 -24.66
C LYS A 290 34.03 -0.79 -24.26
N THR A 291 33.41 0.18 -24.94
CA THR A 291 33.55 1.61 -24.64
C THR A 291 32.21 2.23 -24.26
N GLU A 292 32.23 3.35 -23.55
CA GLU A 292 31.02 4.11 -23.17
C GLU A 292 30.18 4.49 -24.40
N LYS A 293 30.84 4.96 -25.46
CA LYS A 293 30.17 5.29 -26.73
C LYS A 293 29.51 4.07 -27.37
N GLU A 294 30.14 2.90 -27.32
CA GLU A 294 29.52 1.67 -27.81
C GLU A 294 28.35 1.25 -26.92
N TRP A 295 28.48 1.39 -25.60
CA TRP A 295 27.43 1.07 -24.63
C TRP A 295 26.17 1.89 -24.86
N ASP A 296 26.31 3.20 -25.09
CA ASP A 296 25.18 4.09 -25.37
C ASP A 296 24.52 3.82 -26.72
N ASN A 297 25.28 3.34 -27.70
CA ASN A 297 24.72 2.95 -28.99
C ASN A 297 24.15 1.52 -28.97
N PHE A 298 24.50 0.71 -27.97
CA PHE A 298 24.05 -0.67 -27.86
C PHE A 298 22.62 -0.73 -27.33
N GLN A 299 21.74 -1.45 -28.03
CA GLN A 299 20.36 -1.58 -27.61
C GLN A 299 20.17 -2.76 -26.66
N PHE A 300 20.00 -2.47 -25.37
CA PHE A 300 19.64 -3.47 -24.37
C PHE A 300 18.14 -3.75 -24.38
N CYS A 301 17.77 -5.02 -24.59
CA CYS A 301 16.40 -5.49 -24.52
C CYS A 301 16.21 -6.43 -23.32
N GLY A 302 15.67 -5.91 -22.22
CA GLY A 302 15.57 -6.67 -20.98
C GLY A 302 14.55 -7.82 -20.98
N LYS A 303 13.63 -7.89 -21.95
CA LYS A 303 12.65 -8.99 -22.04
C LYS A 303 13.05 -10.01 -23.10
N GLN A 304 13.14 -11.27 -22.70
CA GLN A 304 13.61 -12.38 -23.54
C GLN A 304 12.62 -12.83 -24.61
N HIS A 305 11.35 -12.44 -24.53
CA HIS A 305 10.30 -12.92 -25.44
C HIS A 305 10.08 -12.03 -26.67
N TRP A 306 10.67 -10.84 -26.72
CA TRP A 306 10.44 -9.94 -27.85
C TRP A 306 11.01 -10.50 -29.15
N GLY A 307 10.19 -10.54 -30.19
CA GLY A 307 10.61 -11.03 -31.50
C GLY A 307 10.83 -12.54 -31.58
N PHE A 308 10.62 -13.32 -30.53
CA PHE A 308 10.76 -14.78 -30.62
C PHE A 308 9.66 -15.42 -31.48
N TYR A 309 8.40 -15.00 -31.27
CA TYR A 309 7.26 -15.44 -32.06
C TYR A 309 6.92 -14.40 -33.13
N THR A 310 6.50 -13.21 -32.72
CA THR A 310 6.23 -12.05 -33.59
C THR A 310 6.69 -10.76 -32.91
N TRP A 311 6.78 -9.69 -33.70
CA TRP A 311 7.06 -8.34 -33.25
C TRP A 311 5.78 -7.60 -32.88
N PRO A 312 5.80 -6.78 -31.81
CA PRO A 312 4.69 -5.88 -31.49
C PRO A 312 4.59 -4.75 -32.54
N GLU A 313 3.48 -4.01 -32.49
CA GLU A 313 3.30 -2.78 -33.28
C GLU A 313 4.43 -1.80 -32.98
N LYS A 314 4.65 -1.54 -31.68
CA LYS A 314 5.71 -0.67 -31.17
C LYS A 314 6.53 -1.43 -30.14
N LEU A 315 7.85 -1.47 -30.34
CA LEU A 315 8.77 -2.08 -29.39
C LEU A 315 9.38 -0.99 -28.51
N ILE A 316 8.92 -0.90 -27.26
CA ILE A 316 9.41 0.08 -26.30
C ILE A 316 10.51 -0.55 -25.45
N THR A 317 11.69 0.06 -25.47
CA THR A 317 12.89 -0.36 -24.72
C THR A 317 13.40 0.78 -23.85
N TYR A 318 14.37 0.49 -22.98
CA TYR A 318 15.05 1.53 -22.21
C TYR A 318 15.91 2.38 -23.15
N ALA A 319 15.92 3.70 -22.92
CA ALA A 319 16.84 4.59 -23.58
C ALA A 319 18.28 4.35 -23.07
N PRO A 320 19.32 4.70 -23.87
CA PRO A 320 20.73 4.65 -23.49
C PRO A 320 21.03 5.37 -22.19
N LEU A 321 22.17 5.05 -21.56
CA LEU A 321 22.54 5.59 -20.27
C LEU A 321 22.66 7.12 -20.32
N CYS A 322 23.26 7.68 -21.37
CA CYS A 322 23.35 9.14 -21.56
C CYS A 322 22.01 9.89 -21.63
N GLU A 323 20.89 9.21 -21.92
CA GLU A 323 19.55 9.79 -21.92
C GLU A 323 18.82 9.62 -20.56
N GLN A 324 19.35 8.78 -19.65
CA GLN A 324 18.76 8.50 -18.34
C GLN A 324 19.09 9.59 -17.31
N LYS A 325 18.31 10.67 -17.31
CA LYS A 325 18.52 11.82 -16.41
C LYS A 325 18.28 11.54 -14.91
N ALA A 326 17.63 10.43 -14.57
CA ALA A 326 17.10 10.19 -13.24
C ALA A 326 17.93 9.22 -12.38
N ILE A 327 19.06 8.74 -12.92
CA ILE A 327 19.87 7.67 -12.33
C ILE A 327 21.19 8.22 -11.75
N ASP A 328 21.81 9.20 -12.41
CA ASP A 328 23.03 9.87 -11.96
C ASP A 328 22.70 11.15 -11.15
N ARG A 329 22.04 10.95 -10.00
CA ARG A 329 21.59 12.05 -9.15
C ARG A 329 22.70 12.45 -8.19
N THR A 330 22.89 13.75 -8.03
CA THR A 330 23.78 14.31 -7.02
C THR A 330 23.08 14.41 -5.67
N GLU A 331 23.84 14.69 -4.60
CA GLU A 331 23.25 14.90 -3.27
C GLU A 331 22.21 16.03 -3.29
N GLU A 332 22.39 17.07 -4.11
CA GLU A 332 21.46 18.20 -4.23
C GLU A 332 20.09 17.80 -4.81
N ASP A 333 20.01 16.68 -5.53
CA ASP A 333 18.79 16.17 -6.16
C ASP A 333 17.96 15.28 -5.20
N LEU A 334 18.50 14.94 -4.03
CA LEU A 334 17.84 14.08 -3.06
C LEU A 334 16.85 14.86 -2.20
N SER A 335 15.69 14.27 -1.95
CA SER A 335 14.77 14.78 -0.92
C SER A 335 15.36 14.65 0.49
N GLU A 336 14.86 15.42 1.45
CA GLU A 336 15.28 15.32 2.87
C GLU A 336 15.15 13.89 3.42
N THR A 337 14.12 13.17 2.98
CA THR A 337 13.89 11.77 3.31
C THR A 337 14.97 10.86 2.71
N GLU A 338 15.33 11.07 1.45
CA GLU A 338 16.38 10.30 0.77
C GLU A 338 17.75 10.55 1.38
N HIS A 339 18.08 11.81 1.72
CA HIS A 339 19.29 12.15 2.48
C HIS A 339 19.37 11.37 3.78
N PHE A 340 18.30 11.38 4.58
CA PHE A 340 18.26 10.64 5.83
C PHE A 340 18.55 9.14 5.62
N ILE A 341 18.01 8.53 4.56
CA ILE A 341 18.29 7.14 4.22
C ILE A 341 19.76 6.97 3.87
N VAL A 342 20.29 7.77 2.93
CA VAL A 342 21.69 7.68 2.49
C VAL A 342 22.66 7.85 3.66
N ASP A 343 22.47 8.86 4.49
CA ASP A 343 23.31 9.13 5.66
C ASP A 343 23.25 7.98 6.66
N THR A 344 22.07 7.42 6.91
CA THR A 344 21.91 6.27 7.81
C THR A 344 22.62 5.03 7.26
N PHE A 345 22.57 4.78 5.95
CA PHE A 345 23.27 3.65 5.33
C PHE A 345 24.80 3.86 5.22
N ARG A 346 25.25 5.12 5.16
CA ARG A 346 26.68 5.49 5.17
C ARG A 346 27.29 5.45 6.57
N ASP A 347 26.49 5.54 7.63
CA ASP A 347 26.96 5.39 9.00
C ASP A 347 27.62 4.01 9.22
N PRO A 348 28.93 3.96 9.56
CA PRO A 348 29.66 2.70 9.72
C PRO A 348 29.09 1.78 10.79
N GLU A 349 28.54 2.34 11.88
CA GLU A 349 27.96 1.57 12.97
C GLU A 349 26.66 0.90 12.51
N PHE A 350 25.73 1.67 11.94
CA PHE A 350 24.50 1.15 11.36
C PHE A 350 24.77 0.09 10.28
N ALA A 351 25.65 0.37 9.31
CA ALA A 351 25.96 -0.56 8.23
C ALA A 351 26.58 -1.87 8.74
N THR A 352 27.40 -1.80 9.79
CA THR A 352 28.00 -2.99 10.41
C THR A 352 26.95 -3.80 11.18
N LYS A 353 26.08 -3.13 11.94
CA LYS A 353 24.99 -3.80 12.67
C LYS A 353 24.01 -4.46 11.69
N LEU A 354 23.65 -3.77 10.61
CA LEU A 354 22.76 -4.27 9.56
C LEU A 354 23.31 -5.55 8.92
N ARG A 355 24.56 -5.52 8.44
CA ARG A 355 25.20 -6.69 7.82
C ARG A 355 25.26 -7.88 8.77
N THR A 356 25.63 -7.63 10.03
CA THR A 356 25.74 -8.68 11.05
C THR A 356 24.40 -9.35 11.30
N LEU A 357 23.33 -8.57 11.51
CA LEU A 357 22.00 -9.11 11.78
C LEU A 357 21.43 -9.85 10.57
N PHE A 358 21.61 -9.30 9.36
CA PHE A 358 21.06 -9.88 8.14
C PHE A 358 21.71 -11.21 7.76
N ALA A 359 23.01 -11.39 8.09
CA ALA A 359 23.73 -12.63 7.90
C ALA A 359 23.37 -13.72 8.93
N VAL A 360 22.96 -13.34 10.15
CA VAL A 360 22.62 -14.28 11.22
C VAL A 360 21.17 -14.78 11.14
N GLU A 361 20.28 -13.99 10.53
CA GLU A 361 18.85 -14.32 10.40
C GLU A 361 18.50 -15.47 9.46
N GLU A 362 19.50 -16.05 8.80
CA GLU A 362 19.32 -17.19 7.91
C GLU A 362 18.84 -18.42 8.72
N THR A 363 17.62 -18.85 8.44
CA THR A 363 17.07 -20.10 8.97
C THR A 363 17.72 -21.29 8.30
N LYS A 364 17.75 -22.46 8.96
CA LYS A 364 18.34 -23.72 8.44
C LYS A 364 17.88 -24.16 7.04
N GLU A 365 16.78 -23.59 6.54
CA GLU A 365 16.35 -23.73 5.15
C GLU A 365 16.76 -22.45 4.41
N ASP A 366 17.95 -22.48 3.80
CA ASP A 366 18.58 -21.38 3.04
C ASP A 366 17.78 -21.03 1.78
N THR A 367 16.63 -20.38 1.98
CA THR A 367 15.79 -19.87 0.90
C THR A 367 16.11 -18.41 0.64
N PHE A 368 16.21 -18.06 -0.64
CA PHE A 368 16.45 -16.69 -1.06
C PHE A 368 15.33 -15.75 -0.58
N ASP A 369 15.69 -14.74 0.21
CA ASP A 369 14.76 -13.73 0.69
C ASP A 369 14.58 -12.61 -0.36
N ALA A 370 13.48 -12.72 -1.12
CA ALA A 370 13.13 -11.74 -2.15
C ALA A 370 12.85 -10.33 -1.59
N VAL A 371 12.46 -10.20 -0.32
CA VAL A 371 12.17 -8.90 0.31
C VAL A 371 13.47 -8.18 0.63
N LYS A 372 14.44 -8.89 1.24
CA LYS A 372 15.81 -8.36 1.45
C LYS A 372 16.47 -8.00 0.13
N PHE A 373 16.35 -8.85 -0.89
CA PHE A 373 16.83 -8.52 -2.23
C PHE A 373 16.19 -7.23 -2.77
N SER A 374 14.87 -7.07 -2.65
CA SER A 374 14.18 -5.87 -3.12
C SER A 374 14.63 -4.60 -2.38
N LEU A 375 15.02 -4.68 -1.10
CA LEU A 375 15.61 -3.55 -0.39
C LEU A 375 16.90 -3.11 -1.07
N PHE A 376 17.88 -4.02 -1.17
CA PHE A 376 19.20 -3.70 -1.70
C PHE A 376 19.17 -3.35 -3.19
N GLN A 377 18.42 -4.10 -4.00
CA GLN A 377 18.29 -3.84 -5.44
C GLN A 377 17.83 -2.40 -5.70
N VAL A 378 16.87 -1.91 -4.92
CA VAL A 378 16.35 -0.56 -5.11
C VAL A 378 17.26 0.48 -4.46
N CYS A 379 17.86 0.22 -3.30
CA CYS A 379 18.87 1.11 -2.70
C CYS A 379 20.03 1.39 -3.67
N PHE A 380 20.61 0.35 -4.27
CA PHE A 380 21.70 0.52 -5.24
C PHE A 380 21.24 1.29 -6.48
N PHE A 381 20.03 1.03 -6.97
CA PHE A 381 19.46 1.80 -8.08
C PHE A 381 19.28 3.30 -7.75
N TYR A 382 19.05 3.63 -6.48
CA TYR A 382 18.68 4.99 -6.06
C TYR A 382 19.85 5.89 -5.72
N PHE A 383 20.87 5.33 -5.05
CA PHE A 383 21.84 6.11 -4.27
C PHE A 383 23.29 5.79 -4.59
N PHE A 384 23.56 4.72 -5.33
CA PHE A 384 24.92 4.23 -5.57
C PHE A 384 25.10 3.93 -7.06
N ASN A 385 25.52 4.95 -7.81
CA ASN A 385 26.19 4.77 -9.10
C ASN A 385 27.67 5.10 -8.96
#